data_AF-A0A0Q5VYG9-F1
#
_entry.id   AF-A0A0Q5VYG9-F1
#
_cell.length_a   1.000
_cell.length_b   1.000
_cell.length_c   1.000
_cell.angle_alpha   90.00
_cell.angle_beta   90.00
_cell.angle_gamma   90.00
#
_symmetry.space_group_name_H-M   'P 1'
#
loop_
_entity.id
_entity.type
_entity.pdbx_description
1 polymer ?
#
loop_
_entity_poly.entity_id
_entity_poly.type
_entity_poly.pdbx_seq_one_letter_code
_entity_poly.pdbx_strand_id
1 'polypeptide(L)'
;MQEFLEAHPSLLPGGTGDIGPGGHHGSTWGAVITQPSLEGVERDRRPDFMWVTRSTSLITPICIEIEKPGKRWFTQNGRPTAHLTQALDQLTDWKVWFSEPENELLFRRTYLIGDEWRHRQLLPQCVLIFGRRHEFENPDARANAGRLRRKRDFMLRSNESFMTFDSLSPNERHCDALTLKVDSNGPKLWRLPPSFTLGPVAGKAAAALGDPLDAVKKTELWSEARRKYVRDRWNYWAKAFYAPREVRTYDPSRGE
;
A
#
# COMPACT_ATOMS: atom_id res chain seq x y z
N MET A 1 -2.56 -13.57 -7.25
CA MET A 1 -3.20 -12.49 -6.47
C MET A 1 -2.17 -11.40 -6.16
N GLN A 2 -1.07 -11.72 -5.48
CA GLN A 2 0.02 -10.76 -5.21
C GLN A 2 0.43 -9.95 -6.45
N GLU A 3 0.91 -10.63 -7.50
CA GLU A 3 1.35 -9.98 -8.75
C GLU A 3 0.27 -9.11 -9.41
N PHE A 4 -0.99 -9.53 -9.32
CA PHE A 4 -2.12 -8.75 -9.83
C PHE A 4 -2.29 -7.45 -9.05
N LEU A 5 -2.24 -7.49 -7.72
CA LEU A 5 -2.36 -6.29 -6.88
C LEU A 5 -1.10 -5.41 -6.95
N GLU A 6 0.08 -5.99 -7.18
CA GLU A 6 1.29 -5.22 -7.49
C GLU A 6 1.15 -4.43 -8.80
N ALA A 7 0.43 -4.97 -9.78
CA ALA A 7 0.14 -4.27 -11.04
C ALA A 7 -1.08 -3.32 -10.94
N HIS A 8 -1.91 -3.47 -9.92
CA HIS A 8 -3.15 -2.68 -9.74
C HIS A 8 -3.26 -2.13 -8.30
N PRO A 9 -2.29 -1.32 -7.84
CA PRO A 9 -2.27 -0.81 -6.47
C PRO A 9 -3.46 0.07 -6.12
N SER A 10 -4.21 0.57 -7.11
CA SER A 10 -5.47 1.30 -6.89
C SER A 10 -6.56 0.46 -6.21
N LEU A 11 -6.43 -0.87 -6.21
CA LEU A 11 -7.34 -1.77 -5.49
C LEU A 11 -7.01 -1.91 -4.00
N LEU A 12 -5.82 -1.46 -3.58
CA LEU A 12 -5.37 -1.58 -2.19
C LEU A 12 -5.89 -0.41 -1.34
N PRO A 13 -6.47 -0.69 -0.17
CA PRO A 13 -6.97 0.36 0.72
C PRO A 13 -5.83 1.12 1.41
N GLY A 14 -6.11 2.33 1.90
CA GLY A 14 -5.29 3.07 2.87
C GLY A 14 -4.38 4.15 2.30
N GLY A 15 -4.09 4.18 1.00
CA GLY A 15 -3.16 5.16 0.44
C GLY A 15 -3.65 6.62 0.44
N THR A 16 -4.90 6.91 0.82
CA THR A 16 -5.51 8.26 0.75
C THR A 16 -6.20 8.73 2.04
N GLY A 17 -5.88 8.11 3.18
CA GLY A 17 -6.48 8.47 4.47
C GLY A 17 -7.85 7.85 4.73
N ASP A 18 -8.21 6.83 3.94
CA ASP A 18 -9.38 5.98 4.13
C ASP A 18 -9.18 4.93 5.24
N ILE A 19 -7.93 4.70 5.66
CA ILE A 19 -7.57 3.82 6.79
C ILE A 19 -6.72 4.60 7.80
N GLY A 20 -7.16 4.55 9.07
CA GLY A 20 -6.48 5.19 10.19
C GLY A 20 -6.41 6.72 10.09
N PRO A 21 -5.70 7.37 11.02
CA PRO A 21 -5.54 8.81 10.99
C PRO A 21 -4.47 9.23 9.96
N GLY A 22 -4.78 10.29 9.20
CA GLY A 22 -3.84 10.94 8.28
C GLY A 22 -4.13 10.67 6.81
N GLY A 23 -3.10 10.72 5.96
CA GLY A 23 -3.22 10.39 4.53
C GLY A 23 -3.67 11.53 3.60
N HIS A 24 -4.03 12.70 4.13
CA HIS A 24 -4.37 13.88 3.30
C HIS A 24 -3.19 14.41 2.45
N HIS A 25 -1.96 14.04 2.79
CA HIS A 25 -0.78 14.35 1.98
C HIS A 25 -0.37 13.20 1.03
N GLY A 26 -1.21 12.16 0.92
CA GLY A 26 -0.92 10.97 0.12
C GLY A 26 0.17 10.07 0.72
N SER A 27 0.48 9.02 -0.01
CA SER A 27 1.55 8.08 0.32
C SER A 27 2.93 8.60 -0.11
N THR A 28 3.96 8.11 0.56
CA THR A 28 5.35 8.37 0.19
C THR A 28 5.60 7.92 -1.25
N TRP A 29 6.20 8.80 -2.06
CA TRP A 29 6.41 8.64 -3.50
C TRP A 29 5.14 8.39 -4.34
N GLY A 30 3.94 8.56 -3.76
CA GLY A 30 2.70 8.13 -4.42
C GLY A 30 2.68 6.62 -4.67
N ALA A 31 3.24 5.83 -3.74
CA ALA A 31 3.52 4.43 -3.99
C ALA A 31 3.16 3.50 -2.81
N VAL A 32 2.81 2.25 -3.15
CA VAL A 32 2.71 1.14 -2.21
C VAL A 32 4.01 0.35 -2.24
N ILE A 33 4.39 -0.23 -1.12
CA ILE A 33 5.54 -1.13 -1.03
C ILE A 33 4.99 -2.56 -1.02
N THR A 34 5.42 -3.40 -1.97
CA THR A 34 5.11 -4.83 -1.96
C THR A 34 6.06 -5.56 -1.02
N GLN A 35 5.52 -6.46 -0.22
CA GLN A 35 6.27 -7.35 0.65
C GLN A 35 7.35 -6.63 1.47
N PRO A 36 7.06 -5.54 2.20
CA PRO A 36 8.06 -4.85 3.01
C PRO A 36 8.66 -5.78 4.07
N SER A 37 9.98 -5.76 4.23
CA SER A 37 10.63 -6.40 5.38
C SER A 37 10.42 -5.57 6.63
N LEU A 38 9.87 -6.19 7.67
CA LEU A 38 9.90 -5.71 9.04
C LEU A 38 10.88 -6.62 9.80
N GLU A 39 12.15 -6.56 9.37
CA GLU A 39 13.24 -7.27 10.05
C GLU A 39 13.47 -6.63 11.43
N GLY A 40 13.71 -7.43 12.46
CA GLY A 40 14.01 -6.96 13.81
C GLY A 40 15.03 -7.89 14.48
N VAL A 41 15.15 -7.82 15.80
CA VAL A 41 15.97 -8.78 16.58
C VAL A 41 15.38 -10.20 16.50
N GLU A 42 14.07 -10.31 16.30
CA GLU A 42 13.34 -11.56 16.09
C GLU A 42 13.00 -11.82 14.61
N ARG A 43 12.34 -12.97 14.35
CA ARG A 43 11.95 -13.48 13.01
C ARG A 43 11.48 -12.39 12.03
N ASP A 44 11.81 -12.62 10.74
CA ASP A 44 11.36 -11.78 9.63
C ASP A 44 9.82 -11.75 9.54
N ARG A 45 9.27 -10.54 9.51
CA ARG A 45 7.83 -10.26 9.40
C ARG A 45 7.63 -9.49 8.10
N ARG A 46 6.66 -9.91 7.30
CA ARG A 46 6.49 -9.39 5.93
C ARG A 46 5.00 -9.25 5.59
N PRO A 47 4.40 -8.06 5.79
CA PRO A 47 3.10 -7.74 5.21
C PRO A 47 3.09 -8.00 3.70
N ASP A 48 1.94 -8.32 3.11
CA ASP A 48 1.83 -8.43 1.65
C ASP A 48 2.06 -7.08 0.98
N PHE A 49 1.53 -6.01 1.58
CA PHE A 49 1.70 -4.63 1.12
C PHE A 49 1.82 -3.65 2.28
N MET A 50 2.42 -2.48 2.03
CA MET A 50 2.38 -1.36 2.95
C MET A 50 2.33 -0.02 2.24
N TRP A 51 1.41 0.83 2.70
CA TRP A 51 1.48 2.26 2.43
C TRP A 51 2.22 2.96 3.56
N VAL A 52 2.94 4.03 3.24
CA VAL A 52 3.50 4.94 4.24
C VAL A 52 2.93 6.32 3.97
N THR A 53 1.91 6.71 4.74
CA THR A 53 1.21 7.99 4.57
C THR A 53 1.62 9.00 5.64
N ARG A 54 1.27 10.28 5.42
CA ARG A 54 1.59 11.37 6.36
C ARG A 54 0.37 12.22 6.67
N SER A 55 0.38 12.78 7.87
CA SER A 55 -0.40 13.96 8.27
C SER A 55 0.54 15.00 8.87
N THR A 56 0.01 16.15 9.29
CA THR A 56 0.80 17.21 9.94
C THR A 56 1.64 16.72 11.12
N SER A 57 1.14 15.75 11.88
CA SER A 57 1.74 15.28 13.14
C SER A 57 2.16 13.81 13.11
N LEU A 58 1.66 13.01 12.16
CA LEU A 58 1.84 11.56 12.14
C LEU A 58 2.47 11.06 10.85
N ILE A 59 3.20 9.96 10.99
CA ILE A 59 3.53 9.03 9.91
C ILE A 59 2.73 7.75 10.18
N THR A 60 1.97 7.30 9.19
CA THR A 60 1.05 6.18 9.32
C THR A 60 1.46 5.08 8.35
N PRO A 61 2.27 4.10 8.79
CA PRO A 61 2.46 2.85 8.07
C PRO A 61 1.15 2.06 8.08
N ILE A 62 0.67 1.64 6.92
CA ILE A 62 -0.55 0.84 6.79
C ILE A 62 -0.14 -0.51 6.23
N CYS A 63 0.05 -1.50 7.10
CA CYS A 63 0.40 -2.86 6.73
C CYS A 63 -0.86 -3.62 6.31
N ILE A 64 -0.80 -4.33 5.19
CA ILE A 64 -1.94 -5.04 4.62
C ILE A 64 -1.58 -6.52 4.50
N GLU A 65 -2.39 -7.37 5.11
CA GLU A 65 -2.39 -8.82 4.93
C GLU A 65 -3.55 -9.24 4.02
N ILE A 66 -3.29 -10.12 3.07
CA ILE A 66 -4.27 -10.60 2.09
C ILE A 66 -4.34 -12.11 2.11
N GLU A 67 -5.42 -12.60 2.68
CA GLU A 67 -5.66 -14.03 2.82
C GLU A 67 -6.41 -14.63 1.63
N LYS A 68 -6.53 -15.95 1.50
CA LYS A 68 -7.29 -16.51 0.36
C LYS A 68 -8.79 -16.17 0.46
N PRO A 69 -9.47 -15.80 -0.64
CA PRO A 69 -10.91 -15.51 -0.62
C PRO A 69 -11.76 -16.71 -0.17
N GLY A 70 -11.28 -17.94 -0.37
CA GLY A 70 -11.98 -19.15 0.09
C GLY A 70 -11.80 -19.46 1.59
N LYS A 71 -10.97 -18.72 2.33
CA LYS A 71 -10.84 -18.91 3.78
C LYS A 71 -12.08 -18.38 4.47
N ARG A 72 -12.67 -19.21 5.34
CA ARG A 72 -13.85 -18.85 6.14
C ARG A 72 -13.45 -18.15 7.42
N TRP A 73 -14.20 -17.13 7.80
CA TRP A 73 -14.02 -16.42 9.06
C TRP A 73 -14.40 -17.31 10.23
N PHE A 74 -15.52 -18.03 10.09
CA PHE A 74 -16.10 -18.85 11.13
C PHE A 74 -16.29 -20.31 10.69
N THR A 75 -16.21 -21.20 11.67
CA THR A 75 -16.64 -22.60 11.56
C THR A 75 -18.17 -22.67 11.47
N GLN A 76 -18.71 -23.84 11.12
CA GLN A 76 -20.17 -24.06 11.09
C GLN A 76 -20.86 -23.78 12.44
N ASN A 77 -20.13 -23.90 13.55
CA ASN A 77 -20.62 -23.60 14.90
C ASN A 77 -20.46 -22.12 15.29
N GLY A 78 -20.03 -21.26 14.36
CA GLY A 78 -19.84 -19.82 14.58
C GLY A 78 -18.62 -19.45 15.43
N ARG A 79 -17.65 -20.36 15.61
CA ARG A 79 -16.35 -20.07 16.24
C ARG A 79 -15.33 -19.59 15.20
N PRO A 80 -14.43 -18.65 15.51
CA PRO A 80 -13.34 -18.26 14.59
C PRO A 80 -12.58 -19.47 14.08
N THR A 81 -12.16 -19.44 12.82
CA THR A 81 -11.31 -20.51 12.27
C THR A 81 -9.86 -20.36 12.74
N ALA A 82 -9.08 -21.45 12.64
CA ALA A 82 -7.65 -21.40 12.88
C ALA A 82 -6.95 -20.44 11.90
N HIS A 83 -7.40 -20.37 10.64
CA HIS A 83 -6.88 -19.42 9.66
C HIS A 83 -7.11 -17.97 10.06
N LEU A 84 -8.33 -17.63 10.51
CA LEU A 84 -8.60 -16.27 11.01
C LEU A 84 -7.73 -15.98 12.23
N THR A 85 -7.61 -16.93 13.15
CA THR A 85 -6.78 -16.77 14.36
C THR A 85 -5.32 -16.49 14.00
N GLN A 86 -4.74 -17.23 13.04
CA GLN A 86 -3.38 -17.03 12.55
C GLN A 86 -3.20 -15.65 11.90
N ALA A 87 -4.14 -15.21 11.06
CA ALA A 87 -4.07 -13.91 10.43
C ALA A 87 -4.13 -12.75 11.45
N LEU A 88 -4.95 -12.89 12.51
CA LEU A 88 -5.00 -11.91 13.60
C LEU A 88 -3.72 -11.90 14.46
N ASP A 89 -3.07 -13.05 14.59
CA ASP A 89 -1.78 -13.18 15.26
C ASP A 89 -0.69 -12.43 14.48
N GLN A 90 -0.65 -12.57 13.15
CA GLN A 90 0.24 -11.80 12.28
C GLN A 90 0.06 -10.28 12.42
N LEU A 91 -1.19 -9.78 12.48
CA LEU A 91 -1.43 -8.36 12.74
C LEU A 91 -0.90 -7.93 14.13
N THR A 92 -1.01 -8.81 15.11
CA THR A 92 -0.50 -8.58 16.46
C THR A 92 1.02 -8.50 16.45
N ASP A 93 1.68 -9.42 15.74
CA ASP A 93 3.13 -9.44 15.56
C ASP A 93 3.66 -8.13 14.97
N TRP A 94 2.97 -7.54 13.98
CA TRP A 94 3.39 -6.25 13.43
C TRP A 94 3.25 -5.12 14.45
N LYS A 95 2.17 -5.10 15.22
CA LYS A 95 1.99 -4.10 16.29
C LYS A 95 3.06 -4.23 17.37
N VAL A 96 3.42 -5.45 17.76
CA VAL A 96 4.54 -5.71 18.69
C VAL A 96 5.83 -5.17 18.09
N TRP A 97 6.11 -5.51 16.82
CA TRP A 97 7.31 -5.04 16.12
C TRP A 97 7.42 -3.51 16.13
N PHE A 98 6.34 -2.79 15.80
CA PHE A 98 6.33 -1.32 15.82
C PHE A 98 6.35 -0.71 17.24
N SER A 99 6.06 -1.47 18.28
CA SER A 99 6.11 -0.98 19.67
C SER A 99 7.55 -0.93 20.23
N GLU A 100 8.50 -1.58 19.55
CA GLU A 100 9.91 -1.60 19.92
C GLU A 100 10.65 -0.39 19.34
N PRO A 101 11.29 0.45 20.16
CA PRO A 101 11.99 1.65 19.68
C PRO A 101 13.10 1.36 18.66
N GLU A 102 13.83 0.25 18.79
CA GLU A 102 14.88 -0.13 17.83
C GLU A 102 14.31 -0.39 16.42
N ASN A 103 13.14 -1.03 16.36
CA ASN A 103 12.42 -1.33 15.13
C ASN A 103 11.83 -0.06 14.52
N GLU A 104 11.31 0.88 15.32
CA GLU A 104 10.92 2.19 14.81
C GLU A 104 12.09 2.91 14.14
N LEU A 105 13.28 2.89 14.74
CA LEU A 105 14.48 3.48 14.15
C LEU A 105 14.86 2.79 12.84
N LEU A 106 14.77 1.45 12.79
CA LEU A 106 15.02 0.69 11.57
C LEU A 106 13.99 1.00 10.48
N PHE A 107 12.72 1.10 10.83
CA PHE A 107 11.65 1.53 9.92
C PHE A 107 11.97 2.90 9.30
N ARG A 108 12.33 3.87 10.14
CA ARG A 108 12.66 5.23 9.70
C ARG A 108 13.86 5.25 8.75
N ARG A 109 14.90 4.46 9.03
CA ARG A 109 16.07 4.34 8.14
C ARG A 109 15.73 3.69 6.81
N THR A 110 14.81 2.72 6.80
CA THR A 110 14.50 1.91 5.62
C THR A 110 13.47 2.57 4.70
N TYR A 111 12.38 3.10 5.28
CA TYR A 111 11.20 3.53 4.53
C TYR A 111 11.00 5.04 4.46
N LEU A 112 11.76 5.82 5.24
CA LEU A 112 11.66 7.29 5.29
C LEU A 112 12.94 7.99 4.82
N ILE A 113 13.65 7.36 3.87
CA ILE A 113 14.89 7.90 3.31
C ILE A 113 14.61 9.23 2.61
N GLY A 114 15.35 10.27 2.99
CA GLY A 114 15.19 11.62 2.44
C GLY A 114 13.89 12.33 2.85
N ASP A 115 13.16 11.80 3.85
CA ASP A 115 11.97 12.44 4.38
C ASP A 115 12.32 13.42 5.51
N GLU A 116 12.05 14.71 5.26
CA GLU A 116 12.25 15.80 6.23
C GLU A 116 11.39 15.63 7.49
N TRP A 117 10.27 14.91 7.37
CA TRP A 117 9.29 14.73 8.44
C TRP A 117 9.49 13.43 9.22
N ARG A 118 10.59 12.71 9.00
CA ARG A 118 10.91 11.41 9.62
C ARG A 118 10.96 11.39 11.15
N HIS A 119 10.85 12.54 11.81
CA HIS A 119 10.84 12.69 13.27
C HIS A 119 9.43 12.62 13.87
N ARG A 120 8.39 12.69 13.04
CA ARG A 120 6.98 12.61 13.49
C ARG A 120 6.68 11.25 14.12
N GLN A 121 5.64 11.22 14.96
CA GLN A 121 5.20 10.00 15.62
C GLN A 121 4.78 8.95 14.59
N LEU A 122 5.20 7.71 14.79
CA LEU A 122 4.72 6.56 14.02
C LEU A 122 3.43 6.03 14.66
N LEU A 123 2.40 5.84 13.84
CA LEU A 123 1.15 5.22 14.28
C LEU A 123 0.74 4.16 13.25
N PRO A 124 1.21 2.91 13.38
CA PRO A 124 0.91 1.86 12.42
C PRO A 124 -0.58 1.50 12.41
N GLN A 125 -1.08 1.10 11.25
CA GLN A 125 -2.40 0.53 11.03
C GLN A 125 -2.25 -0.83 10.35
N CYS A 126 -3.16 -1.75 10.65
CA CYS A 126 -3.13 -3.12 10.16
C CYS A 126 -4.45 -3.44 9.45
N VAL A 127 -4.38 -3.74 8.16
CA VAL A 127 -5.54 -4.13 7.36
C VAL A 127 -5.48 -5.62 7.09
N LEU A 128 -6.58 -6.32 7.35
CA LEU A 128 -6.75 -7.72 6.96
C LEU A 128 -7.85 -7.83 5.91
N ILE A 129 -7.48 -8.32 4.73
CA ILE A 129 -8.40 -8.68 3.65
C ILE A 129 -8.61 -10.20 3.71
N PHE A 130 -9.79 -10.65 4.12
CA PHE A 130 -10.04 -12.05 4.42
C PHE A 130 -11.42 -12.51 3.98
N GLY A 131 -11.48 -13.68 3.35
CA GLY A 131 -12.74 -14.34 2.99
C GLY A 131 -13.68 -13.51 2.09
N ARG A 132 -14.91 -13.98 1.98
CA ARG A 132 -15.94 -13.36 1.13
C ARG A 132 -17.10 -12.82 1.95
N ARG A 133 -17.75 -11.78 1.44
CA ARG A 133 -18.94 -11.18 2.04
C ARG A 133 -20.12 -12.15 2.11
N HIS A 134 -20.19 -13.13 1.19
CA HIS A 134 -21.26 -14.11 1.15
C HIS A 134 -21.44 -14.88 2.48
N GLU A 135 -20.38 -15.05 3.28
CA GLU A 135 -20.44 -15.71 4.60
C GLU A 135 -21.35 -14.95 5.58
N PHE A 136 -21.55 -13.65 5.34
CA PHE A 136 -22.35 -12.73 6.15
C PHE A 136 -23.68 -12.33 5.50
N GLU A 137 -24.03 -12.91 4.37
CA GLU A 137 -25.24 -12.58 3.60
C GLU A 137 -26.18 -13.78 3.47
N ASN A 138 -25.68 -15.01 3.58
CA ASN A 138 -26.50 -16.20 3.44
C ASN A 138 -27.38 -16.45 4.68
N PRO A 139 -28.73 -16.35 4.58
CA PRO A 139 -29.64 -16.63 5.69
C PRO A 139 -29.65 -18.09 6.12
N ASP A 140 -29.32 -19.01 5.20
CA ASP A 140 -29.26 -20.46 5.42
C ASP A 140 -27.96 -20.90 6.11
N ALA A 141 -27.03 -19.97 6.34
CA ALA A 141 -25.87 -20.25 7.19
C ALA A 141 -26.37 -20.61 8.60
N ARG A 142 -26.13 -21.86 9.01
CA ARG A 142 -26.53 -22.44 10.31
C ARG A 142 -26.14 -21.57 11.52
N ALA A 143 -25.18 -20.67 11.36
CA ALA A 143 -24.94 -19.55 12.25
C ALA A 143 -25.53 -18.27 11.64
N ASN A 144 -26.54 -17.70 12.31
CA ASN A 144 -27.20 -16.44 11.95
C ASN A 144 -26.19 -15.40 11.40
N ALA A 145 -26.30 -15.07 10.12
CA ALA A 145 -25.37 -14.21 9.39
C ALA A 145 -25.19 -12.83 10.04
N GLY A 146 -26.27 -12.24 10.57
CA GLY A 146 -26.23 -10.99 11.32
C GLY A 146 -25.43 -11.11 12.62
N ARG A 147 -25.50 -12.27 13.30
CA ARG A 147 -24.67 -12.56 14.48
C ARG A 147 -23.19 -12.68 14.10
N LEU A 148 -22.86 -13.35 12.99
CA LEU A 148 -21.48 -13.49 12.53
C LEU A 148 -20.86 -12.15 12.13
N ARG A 149 -21.62 -11.29 11.43
CA ARG A 149 -21.18 -9.93 11.10
C ARG A 149 -20.86 -9.13 12.36
N ARG A 150 -21.79 -9.08 13.33
CA ARG A 150 -21.53 -8.42 14.61
C ARG A 150 -20.32 -9.00 15.32
N LYS A 151 -20.17 -10.33 15.35
CA LYS A 151 -19.03 -10.99 15.98
C LYS A 151 -17.71 -10.57 15.34
N ARG A 152 -17.62 -10.51 14.02
CA ARG A 152 -16.45 -9.99 13.30
C ARG A 152 -16.14 -8.55 13.73
N ASP A 153 -17.16 -7.70 13.80
CA ASP A 153 -16.98 -6.29 14.18
C ASP A 153 -16.48 -6.15 15.62
N PHE A 154 -16.95 -7.01 16.55
CA PHE A 154 -16.44 -7.07 17.94
C PHE A 154 -15.04 -7.70 18.08
N MET A 155 -14.53 -8.38 17.05
CA MET A 155 -13.16 -8.91 17.06
C MET A 155 -12.12 -7.86 16.66
N LEU A 156 -12.55 -6.75 16.07
CA LEU A 156 -11.67 -5.67 15.63
C LEU A 156 -10.96 -5.03 16.83
N ARG A 157 -9.63 -4.95 16.77
CA ARG A 157 -8.83 -4.30 17.81
C ARG A 157 -8.41 -2.91 17.37
N SER A 158 -7.86 -2.12 18.29
CA SER A 158 -7.33 -0.79 17.98
C SER A 158 -6.31 -0.85 16.85
N ASN A 159 -6.39 0.13 15.93
CA ASN A 159 -5.55 0.27 14.75
C ASN A 159 -5.64 -0.90 13.74
N GLU A 160 -6.73 -1.66 13.76
CA GLU A 160 -7.02 -2.70 12.77
C GLU A 160 -8.18 -2.29 11.86
N SER A 161 -8.23 -2.87 10.66
CA SER A 161 -9.36 -2.75 9.75
C SER A 161 -9.59 -4.09 9.04
N PHE A 162 -10.81 -4.59 9.08
CA PHE A 162 -11.19 -5.85 8.44
C PHE A 162 -11.98 -5.60 7.17
N MET A 163 -11.55 -6.24 6.08
CA MET A 163 -12.20 -6.16 4.78
C MET A 163 -12.41 -7.56 4.21
N THR A 164 -13.44 -7.71 3.41
CA THR A 164 -13.63 -8.89 2.55
C THR A 164 -13.10 -8.58 1.16
N PHE A 165 -12.78 -9.60 0.38
CA PHE A 165 -12.38 -9.42 -1.03
C PHE A 165 -13.38 -8.60 -1.84
N ASP A 166 -14.68 -8.76 -1.55
CA ASP A 166 -15.76 -8.08 -2.26
C ASP A 166 -15.86 -6.58 -1.92
N SER A 167 -14.99 -6.07 -1.04
CA SER A 167 -14.87 -4.64 -0.73
C SER A 167 -13.68 -3.98 -1.44
N LEU A 168 -12.86 -4.73 -2.18
CA LEU A 168 -11.78 -4.14 -2.97
C LEU A 168 -12.37 -3.51 -4.22
N SER A 169 -12.11 -2.22 -4.39
CA SER A 169 -12.57 -1.43 -5.54
C SER A 169 -11.50 -0.42 -5.91
N PRO A 170 -11.32 -0.09 -7.21
CA PRO A 170 -10.34 0.90 -7.62
C PRO A 170 -10.61 2.25 -6.98
N ASN A 171 -9.57 2.84 -6.38
CA ASN A 171 -9.58 4.22 -5.93
C ASN A 171 -8.96 5.09 -7.01
N GLU A 172 -9.74 6.04 -7.55
CA GLU A 172 -9.29 6.94 -8.62
C GLU A 172 -8.07 7.77 -8.22
N ARG A 173 -7.92 8.10 -6.92
CA ARG A 173 -6.75 8.84 -6.42
C ARG A 173 -5.46 8.03 -6.44
N HIS A 174 -5.55 6.72 -6.68
CA HIS A 174 -4.42 5.79 -6.77
C HIS A 174 -4.26 5.18 -8.16
N CYS A 175 -4.95 5.69 -9.18
CA CYS A 175 -4.81 5.17 -10.54
C CYS A 175 -3.36 5.27 -11.07
N ASP A 176 -2.60 6.24 -10.57
CA ASP A 176 -1.18 6.45 -10.89
C ASP A 176 -0.24 5.94 -9.79
N ALA A 177 -0.76 5.23 -8.77
CA ALA A 177 0.08 4.76 -7.68
C ALA A 177 1.11 3.75 -8.17
N LEU A 178 2.36 3.92 -7.75
CA LEU A 178 3.45 3.01 -8.09
C LEU A 178 3.47 1.82 -7.13
N THR A 179 4.04 0.70 -7.56
CA THR A 179 4.46 -0.34 -6.62
C THR A 179 5.98 -0.36 -6.54
N LEU A 180 6.51 -0.31 -5.32
CA LEU A 180 7.93 -0.34 -5.02
C LEU A 180 8.30 -1.65 -4.32
N LYS A 181 9.54 -2.08 -4.53
CA LYS A 181 10.20 -3.08 -3.70
C LYS A 181 11.34 -2.38 -2.96
N VAL A 182 11.46 -2.61 -1.66
CA VAL A 182 12.53 -2.03 -0.84
C VAL A 182 13.49 -3.14 -0.45
N ASP A 183 14.78 -2.92 -0.71
CA ASP A 183 15.87 -3.79 -0.28
C ASP A 183 16.98 -2.97 0.41
N SER A 184 18.11 -3.59 0.71
CA SER A 184 19.25 -2.95 1.39
C SER A 184 19.83 -1.74 0.65
N ASN A 185 19.55 -1.59 -0.66
CA ASN A 185 19.98 -0.45 -1.47
C ASN A 185 18.91 0.66 -1.56
N GLY A 186 17.79 0.49 -0.86
CA GLY A 186 16.67 1.43 -0.86
C GLY A 186 15.50 1.03 -1.76
N PRO A 187 14.55 1.96 -2.01
CA PRO A 187 13.37 1.69 -2.81
C PRO A 187 13.70 1.59 -4.31
N LYS A 188 13.15 0.57 -4.95
CA LYS A 188 13.23 0.33 -6.40
C LYS A 188 11.83 0.26 -6.99
N LEU A 189 11.66 0.86 -8.17
CA LEU A 189 10.40 0.77 -8.91
C LEU A 189 10.15 -0.69 -9.34
N TRP A 190 9.02 -1.26 -8.93
CA TRP A 190 8.70 -2.68 -9.17
C TRP A 190 7.64 -2.89 -10.26
N ARG A 191 6.55 -2.12 -10.21
CA ARG A 191 5.47 -2.13 -11.21
C ARG A 191 4.90 -0.72 -11.40
N LEU A 192 4.43 -0.47 -12.62
CA LEU A 192 3.61 0.67 -12.98
C LEU A 192 2.21 0.16 -13.33
N PRO A 193 1.13 0.79 -12.84
CA PRO A 193 -0.22 0.38 -13.22
C PRO A 193 -0.47 0.66 -14.70
N PRO A 194 -1.32 -0.13 -15.38
CA PRO A 194 -1.70 0.14 -16.76
C PRO A 194 -2.31 1.54 -16.98
N SER A 195 -2.96 2.08 -15.95
CA SER A 195 -3.52 3.43 -15.93
C SER A 195 -2.49 4.55 -15.75
N PHE A 196 -1.23 4.24 -15.45
CA PHE A 196 -0.23 5.23 -15.06
C PHE A 196 -0.06 6.35 -16.09
N THR A 197 -0.19 7.59 -15.61
CA THR A 197 0.08 8.82 -16.32
C THR A 197 1.18 9.64 -15.63
N LEU A 198 1.88 10.47 -16.40
CA LEU A 198 3.02 11.24 -15.91
C LEU A 198 2.68 12.73 -15.89
N GLY A 199 2.74 13.32 -14.69
CA GLY A 199 2.62 14.76 -14.48
C GLY A 199 3.82 15.35 -13.72
N PRO A 200 3.86 16.68 -13.53
CA PRO A 200 4.95 17.37 -12.82
C PRO A 200 5.22 16.82 -11.41
N VAL A 201 4.17 16.32 -10.75
CA VAL A 201 4.24 15.73 -9.41
C VAL A 201 5.07 14.44 -9.39
N ALA A 202 5.16 13.71 -10.50
CA ALA A 202 5.96 12.49 -10.61
C ALA A 202 7.47 12.75 -10.63
N GLY A 203 7.92 13.99 -10.85
CA GLY A 203 9.35 14.32 -10.96
C GLY A 203 10.17 13.96 -9.72
N LYS A 204 9.60 14.12 -8.51
CA LYS A 204 10.28 13.73 -7.26
C LYS A 204 10.50 12.21 -7.19
N ALA A 205 9.48 11.43 -7.55
CA ALA A 205 9.59 9.96 -7.57
C ALA A 205 10.55 9.50 -8.66
N ALA A 206 10.47 10.11 -9.86
CA ALA A 206 11.35 9.78 -10.97
C ALA A 206 12.83 10.07 -10.66
N ALA A 207 13.12 11.19 -10.01
CA ALA A 207 14.47 11.53 -9.54
C ALA A 207 14.98 10.56 -8.46
N ALA A 208 14.11 10.14 -7.53
CA ALA A 208 14.50 9.29 -6.41
C ALA A 208 14.64 7.80 -6.75
N LEU A 209 13.80 7.29 -7.67
CA LEU A 209 13.69 5.85 -7.97
C LEU A 209 14.54 5.40 -9.17
N GLY A 210 15.08 6.35 -9.95
CA GLY A 210 15.97 6.06 -11.06
C GLY A 210 15.26 5.54 -12.31
N ASP A 211 15.88 4.59 -13.01
CA ASP A 211 15.45 4.10 -14.32
C ASP A 211 14.16 3.24 -14.24
N PRO A 212 13.10 3.57 -15.01
CA PRO A 212 11.84 2.84 -14.99
C PRO A 212 11.81 1.63 -15.94
N LEU A 213 12.88 1.34 -16.70
CA LEU A 213 12.88 0.38 -17.81
C LEU A 213 12.28 -0.98 -17.46
N ASP A 214 12.69 -1.56 -16.35
CA ASP A 214 12.21 -2.89 -15.95
C ASP A 214 10.72 -2.87 -15.59
N ALA A 215 10.26 -1.84 -14.90
CA ALA A 215 8.85 -1.69 -14.55
C ALA A 215 7.97 -1.46 -15.79
N VAL A 216 8.43 -0.64 -16.73
CA VAL A 216 7.73 -0.37 -18.01
C VAL A 216 7.58 -1.65 -18.83
N LYS A 217 8.61 -2.50 -18.89
CA LYS A 217 8.55 -3.78 -19.59
C LYS A 217 7.53 -4.74 -18.97
N LYS A 218 7.39 -4.69 -17.64
CA LYS A 218 6.46 -5.52 -16.86
C LYS A 218 5.02 -5.02 -16.91
N THR A 219 4.76 -3.80 -17.38
CA THR A 219 3.39 -3.28 -17.48
C THR A 219 2.67 -3.96 -18.64
N GLU A 220 1.66 -4.74 -18.27
CA GLU A 220 0.71 -5.35 -19.17
C GLU A 220 -0.17 -4.28 -19.83
N LEU A 221 -0.80 -4.59 -20.96
CA LEU A 221 -1.72 -3.72 -21.70
C LEU A 221 -1.10 -2.48 -22.40
N TRP A 222 0.18 -2.18 -22.19
CA TRP A 222 0.86 -1.12 -22.93
C TRP A 222 1.43 -1.59 -24.26
N SER A 223 1.15 -0.82 -25.32
CA SER A 223 1.86 -0.94 -26.59
C SER A 223 3.31 -0.49 -26.47
N GLU A 224 4.17 -0.89 -27.41
CA GLU A 224 5.56 -0.41 -27.48
C GLU A 224 5.65 1.12 -27.59
N ALA A 225 4.71 1.75 -28.31
CA ALA A 225 4.62 3.20 -28.39
C ALA A 225 4.35 3.83 -27.01
N ARG A 226 3.42 3.25 -26.22
CA ARG A 226 3.13 3.72 -24.87
C ARG A 226 4.32 3.52 -23.92
N ARG A 227 4.99 2.36 -23.99
CA ARG A 227 6.20 2.07 -23.21
C ARG A 227 7.30 3.09 -23.48
N LYS A 228 7.55 3.39 -24.76
CA LYS A 228 8.52 4.43 -25.17
C LYS A 228 8.12 5.79 -24.60
N TYR A 229 6.86 6.20 -24.78
CA TYR A 229 6.37 7.49 -24.30
C TYR A 229 6.56 7.64 -22.77
N VAL A 230 6.15 6.65 -21.98
CA VAL A 230 6.26 6.69 -20.52
C VAL A 230 7.72 6.80 -20.08
N ARG A 231 8.62 6.01 -20.69
CA ARG A 231 10.06 6.08 -20.39
C ARG A 231 10.64 7.46 -20.70
N ASP A 232 10.33 8.01 -21.87
CA ASP A 232 10.85 9.31 -22.30
C ASP A 232 10.35 10.43 -21.37
N ARG A 233 9.07 10.38 -20.97
CA ARG A 233 8.47 11.34 -20.04
C ARG A 233 8.97 11.19 -18.61
N TRP A 234 9.25 9.97 -18.14
CA TRP A 234 9.85 9.74 -16.83
C TRP A 234 11.23 10.40 -16.73
N ASN A 235 12.08 10.17 -17.74
CA ASN A 235 13.41 10.78 -17.83
C ASN A 235 13.36 12.30 -17.94
N TYR A 236 12.38 12.84 -18.69
CA TYR A 236 12.14 14.28 -18.75
C TYR A 236 11.82 14.85 -17.36
N TRP A 237 10.88 14.26 -16.63
CA TRP A 237 10.48 14.76 -15.31
C TRP A 237 11.56 14.59 -14.24
N ALA A 238 12.36 13.52 -14.30
CA ALA A 238 13.53 13.36 -13.43
C ALA A 238 14.54 14.50 -13.63
N LYS A 239 14.83 14.88 -14.88
CA LYS A 239 15.71 16.02 -15.20
C LYS A 239 15.10 17.36 -14.77
N ALA A 240 13.82 17.57 -15.05
CA ALA A 240 13.10 18.80 -14.69
C ALA A 240 13.04 19.03 -13.17
N PHE A 241 13.04 17.96 -12.36
CA PHE A 241 13.10 18.07 -10.91
C PHE A 241 14.40 18.74 -10.42
N TYR A 242 15.53 18.49 -11.08
CA TYR A 242 16.81 19.13 -10.74
C TYR A 242 17.03 20.49 -11.40
N ALA A 243 16.18 20.89 -12.35
CA ALA A 243 16.30 22.19 -13.00
C ALA A 243 16.00 23.35 -12.02
N PRO A 244 16.69 24.50 -12.15
CA PRO A 244 16.42 25.70 -11.35
C PRO A 244 14.95 26.11 -11.44
N ARG A 245 14.40 26.62 -10.33
CA ARG A 245 12.97 26.97 -10.20
C ARG A 245 12.47 27.96 -11.27
N GLU A 246 13.35 28.75 -11.88
CA GLU A 246 13.02 29.71 -12.95
C GLU A 246 12.54 29.07 -14.27
N VAL A 247 12.73 27.75 -14.46
CA VAL A 247 12.31 27.02 -15.69
C VAL A 247 11.00 26.23 -15.49
N ARG A 248 10.37 26.31 -14.30
CA ARG A 248 9.22 25.47 -13.93
C ARG A 248 7.84 26.04 -14.29
N THR A 249 7.77 27.19 -14.96
CA THR A 249 6.49 27.70 -15.48
C THR A 249 6.08 26.90 -16.70
N TYR A 250 5.26 25.87 -16.48
CA TYR A 250 4.37 25.38 -17.52
C TYR A 250 3.45 26.55 -17.92
N ASP A 251 3.61 27.03 -19.14
CA ASP A 251 2.72 28.03 -19.74
C ASP A 251 1.60 27.28 -20.48
N PRO A 252 0.37 27.26 -19.94
CA PRO A 252 -0.76 26.57 -20.58
C PRO A 252 -1.18 27.20 -21.92
N SER A 253 -0.60 28.33 -22.33
CA SER A 253 -0.85 28.96 -23.64
C SER A 253 -0.02 28.36 -24.78
N ARG A 254 0.99 27.52 -24.48
CA ARG A 254 1.78 26.79 -25.49
C ARG A 254 1.35 25.33 -25.51
N GLY A 255 0.34 25.03 -26.33
CA GLY A 255 -0.13 23.67 -26.57
C GLY A 255 0.85 22.84 -27.40
N GLU A 256 1.88 22.29 -26.77
CA GLU A 256 2.76 21.25 -27.34
C GLU A 256 2.90 20.03 -26.41
#